data_AF-A0A7R9B940-F1
#
_entry.id   AF-A0A7R9B940-F1
#
_cell.length_a   1.000
_cell.length_b   1.000
_cell.length_c   1.000
_cell.angle_alpha   90.00
_cell.angle_beta   90.00
_cell.angle_gamma   90.00
#
_symmetry.space_group_name_H-M   'P 1'
#
loop_
_entity.id
_entity.type
_entity.pdbx_description
1 polymer ?
#
loop_
_entity_poly.entity_id
_entity_poly.type
_entity_poly.pdbx_seq_one_letter_code
_entity_poly.pdbx_strand_id
1 'polypeptide(L)'
;YRHPGPDNEWPQYSQDSPQYYIFNTDTNGLGRGPRSRECAFWNEFFPKLSESPGTDVDCSGGILGMKMASSTNPLIVKFLLFVISSFVQIAL
;
A
#
# COMPACT_ATOMS: atom_id res chain seq x y z
N TYR A 1 -0.53 -8.07 -29.95
CA TYR A 1 -1.04 -8.55 -28.65
C TYR A 1 -1.66 -9.92 -28.88
N ARG A 2 -1.07 -10.98 -28.32
CA ARG A 2 -1.58 -12.34 -28.47
C ARG A 2 -2.76 -12.49 -27.52
N HIS A 3 -3.97 -12.56 -28.06
CA HIS A 3 -5.13 -13.00 -27.31
C HIS A 3 -4.93 -14.48 -26.93
N PRO A 4 -5.03 -14.86 -25.64
CA PRO A 4 -5.09 -16.27 -25.29
C PRO A 4 -6.31 -16.87 -25.99
N GLY A 5 -6.09 -18.02 -26.65
CA GLY A 5 -7.01 -18.65 -27.59
C GLY A 5 -8.30 -19.21 -26.97
N PRO A 6 -9.09 -19.92 -27.80
CA PRO A 6 -10.57 -19.94 -27.81
C PRO A 6 -11.27 -20.73 -26.69
N ASP A 7 -10.54 -21.23 -25.69
CA ASP A 7 -11.08 -22.10 -24.65
C ASP A 7 -11.12 -21.40 -23.28
N ASN A 8 -11.79 -20.26 -23.18
CA ASN A 8 -12.48 -19.73 -21.97
C ASN A 8 -11.72 -19.60 -20.63
N GLU A 9 -10.43 -19.91 -20.54
CA GLU A 9 -9.69 -20.01 -19.26
C GLU A 9 -9.14 -18.66 -18.78
N TRP A 10 -9.08 -17.64 -19.65
CA TRP A 10 -8.70 -16.29 -19.27
C TRP A 10 -9.74 -15.28 -19.77
N PRO A 11 -10.74 -14.92 -18.93
CA PRO A 11 -11.76 -13.94 -19.29
C PRO A 11 -11.16 -12.54 -19.39
N GLN A 12 -11.80 -11.71 -20.20
CA GLN A 12 -11.45 -10.30 -20.30
C GLN A 12 -11.67 -9.59 -18.95
N TYR A 13 -10.69 -8.77 -18.55
CA TYR A 13 -10.81 -7.93 -17.36
C TYR A 13 -11.87 -6.84 -17.60
N SER A 14 -12.82 -6.70 -16.68
CA SER A 14 -13.72 -5.55 -16.60
C SER A 14 -13.82 -5.05 -15.15
N GLN A 15 -14.33 -3.83 -14.95
CA GLN A 15 -14.54 -3.30 -13.60
C GLN A 15 -15.50 -4.19 -12.79
N ASP A 16 -16.57 -4.69 -13.43
CA ASP A 16 -17.56 -5.58 -12.81
C ASP A 16 -17.04 -7.00 -12.60
N SER A 17 -16.09 -7.43 -13.43
CA SER A 17 -15.44 -8.73 -13.36
C SER A 17 -13.91 -8.59 -13.43
N PRO A 18 -13.27 -8.12 -12.33
CA PRO A 18 -11.84 -7.82 -12.30
C PRO A 18 -11.01 -9.09 -12.10
N GLN A 19 -11.16 -10.02 -13.02
CA GLN A 19 -10.46 -11.31 -13.03
C GLN A 19 -9.12 -11.15 -13.73
N TYR A 20 -8.10 -11.80 -13.17
CA TYR A 20 -6.75 -11.80 -13.72
C TYR A 20 -6.16 -13.19 -13.60
N TYR A 21 -5.19 -13.49 -14.47
CA TYR A 21 -4.50 -14.78 -14.43
C TYR A 21 -3.28 -14.69 -13.51
N ILE A 22 -3.18 -15.65 -12.60
CA ILE A 22 -2.06 -15.85 -11.69
C ILE A 22 -1.08 -16.78 -12.41
N PHE A 23 0.12 -16.27 -12.67
CA PHE A 23 1.26 -17.06 -13.12
C PHE A 23 2.18 -17.29 -11.92
N ASN A 24 2.25 -18.52 -11.41
CA ASN A 24 3.12 -18.92 -10.31
C ASN A 24 3.69 -20.32 -10.59
N THR A 25 4.82 -20.67 -9.98
CA THR A 25 5.42 -22.00 -10.09
C THR A 25 4.54 -23.10 -9.49
N ASP A 26 3.80 -22.77 -8.43
CA ASP A 26 3.05 -23.76 -7.66
C ASP A 26 1.57 -23.81 -8.04
N THR A 27 0.99 -22.66 -8.42
CA THR A 27 -0.43 -22.54 -8.75
C THR A 27 -0.66 -21.58 -9.92
N ASN A 28 -1.22 -22.11 -11.01
CA ASN A 28 -1.67 -21.31 -12.14
C ASN A 28 -3.20 -21.29 -12.16
N GLY A 29 -3.81 -20.14 -12.46
CA GLY A 29 -5.27 -20.06 -12.55
C GLY A 29 -5.80 -18.64 -12.42
N LEU A 30 -7.12 -18.52 -12.25
CA LEU A 30 -7.79 -17.22 -12.14
C LEU A 30 -7.88 -16.74 -10.70
N GLY A 31 -7.44 -15.50 -10.49
CA GLY A 31 -7.66 -14.73 -9.27
C GLY A 31 -8.65 -13.59 -9.50
N ARG A 32 -9.20 -13.05 -8.41
CA ARG A 32 -9.91 -11.76 -8.42
C ARG A 32 -9.03 -10.69 -7.82
N GLY A 33 -8.77 -9.64 -8.62
CA GLY A 33 -7.90 -8.49 -8.39
C GLY A 33 -6.87 -8.62 -7.26
N PRO A 34 -5.55 -8.74 -7.54
CA PRO A 34 -4.57 -8.69 -6.48
C PRO A 34 -4.66 -7.30 -5.87
N ARG A 35 -4.90 -7.23 -4.55
CA ARG A 35 -4.98 -5.96 -3.82
C ARG A 35 -6.12 -5.04 -4.26
N SER A 36 -7.29 -5.60 -4.63
CA SER A 36 -8.46 -4.81 -5.06
C SER A 36 -8.83 -3.69 -4.08
N ARG A 37 -8.68 -3.92 -2.77
CA ARG A 37 -8.89 -2.91 -1.72
C ARG A 37 -7.85 -1.79 -1.77
N GLU A 38 -6.59 -2.11 -1.97
CA GLU A 38 -5.52 -1.12 -2.05
C GLU A 38 -5.52 -0.34 -3.37
N CYS A 39 -5.91 -0.97 -4.47
CA CYS A 39 -6.13 -0.25 -5.73
C CYS A 39 -7.33 0.70 -5.63
N ALA A 40 -8.41 0.31 -4.93
CA ALA A 40 -9.55 1.20 -4.67
C ALA A 40 -9.14 2.44 -3.85
N PHE A 41 -8.20 2.29 -2.90
CA PHE A 41 -7.65 3.44 -2.19
C PHE A 41 -7.03 4.46 -3.16
N TRP A 42 -6.14 4.02 -4.05
CA TRP A 42 -5.46 4.94 -4.96
C TRP A 42 -6.36 5.50 -6.07
N ASN A 43 -7.29 4.69 -6.56
CA ASN A 43 -8.10 5.06 -7.73
C ASN A 43 -9.38 5.83 -7.34
N GLU A 44 -9.98 5.53 -6.18
CA GLU A 44 -11.29 6.08 -5.79
C GLU A 44 -11.21 7.00 -4.58
N PHE A 45 -10.32 6.73 -3.63
CA PHE A 45 -10.23 7.50 -2.39
C PHE A 45 -9.21 8.64 -2.49
N PHE A 46 -8.01 8.38 -3.01
CA PHE A 46 -6.94 9.36 -3.10
C PHE A 46 -7.33 10.63 -3.90
N PRO A 47 -8.02 10.54 -5.07
CA PRO A 47 -8.44 11.73 -5.81
C PRO A 47 -9.39 12.65 -5.01
N LYS A 48 -10.20 12.09 -4.12
CA LYS A 48 -11.11 12.87 -3.26
C LYS A 48 -10.36 13.73 -2.24
N LEU A 49 -9.12 13.35 -1.88
CA LEU A 49 -8.26 14.17 -1.02
C LEU A 49 -7.76 15.42 -1.74
N SER A 50 -7.45 15.30 -3.03
CA SER A 50 -7.02 16.45 -3.86
C SER A 50 -8.17 17.38 -4.23
N GLU A 51 -9.41 16.89 -4.21
CA GLU A 51 -10.62 17.64 -4.52
C GLU A 51 -11.21 18.38 -3.30
N SER A 52 -10.48 18.39 -2.17
CA SER A 52 -10.77 19.26 -1.03
C SER A 52 -11.06 20.67 -1.53
N PRO A 53 -12.24 21.25 -1.24
CA PRO A 53 -12.63 22.53 -1.80
C PRO A 53 -11.64 23.59 -1.31
N GLY A 54 -10.85 24.11 -2.24
CA GLY A 54 -10.17 25.39 -2.10
C GLY A 54 -11.15 26.56 -2.11
N THR A 55 -12.27 26.46 -1.41
CA THR A 55 -13.05 27.62 -0.99
C THR A 55 -12.48 28.06 0.35
N ASP A 56 -11.52 28.97 0.26
CA ASP A 56 -11.28 30.03 1.23
C ASP A 56 -11.31 29.59 2.71
N VAL A 57 -10.38 28.70 3.08
CA VAL A 57 -10.02 28.54 4.49
C VAL A 57 -8.98 29.61 4.79
N ASP A 58 -9.43 30.73 5.36
CA ASP A 58 -8.60 31.76 5.97
C ASP A 58 -7.63 31.09 6.96
N CYS A 59 -6.36 31.00 6.54
CA CYS A 59 -5.26 30.48 7.33
C CYS A 59 -4.80 31.52 8.37
N SER A 60 -5.71 32.01 9.21
CA SER A 60 -5.36 32.84 10.38
C SER A 60 -5.21 32.01 11.66
N GLY A 61 -5.26 30.67 11.58
CA GLY A 61 -5.07 29.75 12.70
C GLY A 61 -4.20 28.55 12.34
N GLY A 62 -2.88 28.76 12.28
CA GLY A 62 -1.80 27.82 12.03
C GLY A 62 -2.11 26.30 12.02
N ILE A 63 -2.21 25.74 10.82
CA ILE A 63 -2.02 24.30 10.54
C ILE A 63 -1.11 24.16 9.32
N LEU A 64 0.12 24.65 9.44
CA LEU A 64 1.21 24.29 8.54
C LEU A 64 2.15 23.33 9.29
N GLY A 65 2.09 22.05 8.92
CA GLY A 65 2.96 21.01 9.44
C GLY A 65 2.21 19.98 10.25
N MET A 66 1.61 18.99 9.57
CA MET A 66 1.36 17.69 10.18
C MET A 66 2.71 17.10 10.61
N LYS A 67 3.15 17.42 11.82
CA LYS A 67 4.23 16.67 12.48
C LYS A 67 3.65 15.31 12.81
N MET A 68 4.11 14.28 12.11
CA MET A 68 3.93 12.90 12.54
C MET A 68 4.50 12.80 13.96
N ALA A 69 3.64 12.69 14.97
CA ALA A 69 4.09 12.38 16.31
C ALA A 69 4.59 10.93 16.29
N SER A 70 5.88 10.75 16.05
CA SER A 70 6.55 9.47 16.23
C SER A 70 6.54 9.15 17.72
N SER A 71 5.49 8.45 18.17
CA SER A 71 5.42 7.88 19.51
C SER A 71 6.35 6.68 19.57
N THR A 72 7.65 6.94 19.61
CA THR A 72 8.66 5.91 19.83
C THR A 72 8.92 5.85 21.33
N ASN A 73 8.52 4.76 21.98
CA ASN A 73 8.79 4.57 23.39
C ASN A 73 10.32 4.58 23.62
N PRO A 74 10.85 5.48 24.46
CA PRO A 74 12.30 5.62 24.66
C PRO A 74 12.96 4.36 25.22
N LEU A 75 12.19 3.46 25.85
CA LEU A 75 12.68 2.18 26.34
C LEU A 75 12.96 1.19 25.20
N ILE A 76 12.13 1.20 24.15
CA ILE A 76 12.29 0.32 22.99
C ILE A 76 13.57 0.71 22.22
N VAL A 77 13.81 2.01 22.04
CA VAL A 77 15.03 2.50 21.39
C VAL A 77 16.27 2.10 22.18
N LYS A 78 16.25 2.27 23.51
CA LYS A 78 17.36 1.87 24.39
C LYS A 78 17.59 0.36 24.38
N PHE A 79 16.53 -0.44 24.36
CA PHE A 79 16.63 -1.89 24.27
C PHE A 79 17.26 -2.33 22.94
N LEU A 80 16.80 -1.78 21.81
CA LEU A 80 17.35 -2.09 20.50
C LEU A 80 18.83 -1.72 20.39
N LEU A 81 19.22 -0.55 20.90
CA LEU A 81 20.63 -0.13 20.92
C LEU A 81 21.50 -1.05 21.80
N PHE A 82 20.99 -1.49 22.95
CA PHE A 82 21.69 -2.43 23.83
C PHE A 82 21.87 -3.80 23.17
N VAL A 83 20.83 -4.30 22.51
CA VAL A 83 20.85 -5.59 21.80
C VAL A 83 21.87 -5.55 20.67
N ILE A 84 21.84 -4.51 19.83
CA ILE A 84 22.80 -4.35 18.72
C ILE A 84 24.23 -4.24 19.25
N SER A 85 24.47 -3.45 20.31
CA SER A 85 25.80 -3.31 20.92
C SER A 85 26.32 -4.63 21.49
N SER A 86 25.45 -5.44 22.08
CA SER A 86 25.84 -6.73 22.66
C SER A 86 26.23 -7.74 21.58
N PHE A 87 25.51 -7.75 20.45
CA PHE A 87 25.86 -8.61 19.31
C PHE A 87 27.20 -8.22 18.66
N VAL A 88 27.51 -6.92 18.59
CA VAL A 88 28.81 -6.44 18.10
C VAL A 88 29.95 -6.89 19.02
N GLN A 89 29.73 -6.91 20.34
CA GLN A 89 30.73 -7.32 21.32
C GLN A 89 30.99 -8.83 21.36
N ILE A 90 30.02 -9.65 20.94
CA ILE A 90 30.14 -11.13 20.90
C ILE A 90 30.84 -11.59 19.61
N ALA A 91 30.82 -10.77 18.56
CA ALA A 91 31.42 -11.08 17.26
C ALA A 91 32.88 -10.62 17.11
N LEU A 92 33.49 -10.03 18.17
CA LEU A 92 34.88 -9.58 18.23
C LEU A 92 35.66 -10.39 19.27
#